data_AF-A0A8D2ZP93-F1
#
_entry.id   AF-A0A8D2ZP93-F1
#
_cell.length_a   1.000
_cell.length_b   1.000
_cell.length_c   1.000
_cell.angle_alpha   90.00
_cell.angle_beta   90.00
_cell.angle_gamma   90.00
#
_symmetry.space_group_name_H-M   'P 1'
#
loop_
_entity.id
_entity.type
_entity.pdbx_description
1 polymer ?
#
loop_
_entity_poly.entity_id
_entity_poly.type
_entity_poly.pdbx_seq_one_letter_code
_entity_poly.pdbx_strand_id
1 'polypeptide(L)'
;RMYLSGLVGLLLVLTVDARVGNSSFCTETEQCLLFDCICTTEDYEVHDFGSVKWVTTNETSLDTLNIGFKRLYDYFSGSNDNGTIFQMAFPIILRIPFNISAMDVFTLSFLLPDEYQIETPNPLDIMVNIDTTPDMRVFVRSFFGPMTGMADSNLTNSLSNVLDLVGARYLGEFYYAALYNSSMEMTDSYSEMWFVADYEPSSSSGSSGSSGSSSSSSEETVNSSGC
;
A
#
# COMPACT_ATOMS: atom_id res chain seq x y z
N ARG A 1 53.51 25.03 -17.01
CA ARG A 1 52.25 24.76 -17.75
C ARG A 1 51.88 23.31 -17.49
N MET A 2 50.64 23.06 -17.02
CA MET A 2 49.85 21.82 -17.18
C MET A 2 50.25 20.60 -16.34
N TYR A 3 49.37 19.83 -15.68
CA TYR A 3 47.93 19.90 -15.43
C TYR A 3 47.64 19.13 -14.12
N LEU A 4 46.75 19.68 -13.29
CA LEU A 4 46.12 19.01 -12.14
C LEU A 4 45.07 18.05 -12.72
N SER A 5 45.18 16.74 -12.48
CA SER A 5 44.11 15.80 -12.83
C SER A 5 43.56 15.19 -11.54
N GLY A 6 42.68 15.95 -10.88
CA GLY A 6 41.85 15.44 -9.79
C GLY A 6 40.69 14.65 -10.38
N LEU A 7 40.61 13.37 -10.05
CA LEU A 7 39.50 12.51 -10.43
C LEU A 7 38.44 12.64 -9.32
N VAL A 8 37.44 13.49 -9.55
CA VAL A 8 36.25 13.59 -8.69
C VAL A 8 35.38 12.38 -9.03
N GLY A 9 35.40 11.38 -8.16
CA GLY A 9 34.44 10.29 -8.20
C GLY A 9 33.06 10.84 -7.85
N LEU A 10 32.18 10.92 -8.85
CA LEU A 10 30.77 11.22 -8.64
C LEU A 10 30.14 10.01 -7.93
N LEU A 11 29.92 10.11 -6.61
CA LEU A 11 28.99 9.21 -5.94
C LEU A 11 27.61 9.45 -6.55
N LEU A 12 27.15 8.53 -7.39
CA LEU A 12 25.74 8.38 -7.70
C LEU A 12 25.07 7.93 -6.41
N VAL A 13 24.56 8.88 -5.63
CA VAL A 13 23.55 8.58 -4.62
C VAL A 13 22.35 8.10 -5.43
N LEU A 14 22.06 6.81 -5.37
CA LEU A 14 20.77 6.30 -5.79
C LEU A 14 19.76 7.01 -4.89
N THR A 15 19.05 8.00 -5.43
CA THR A 15 17.90 8.58 -4.75
C THR A 15 16.88 7.46 -4.68
N VAL A 16 16.72 6.86 -3.51
CA VAL A 16 15.56 6.01 -3.23
C VAL A 16 14.37 6.94 -3.40
N ASP A 17 13.47 6.65 -4.34
CA ASP A 17 12.25 7.41 -4.48
C ASP A 17 11.50 7.36 -3.14
N ALA A 18 11.15 8.54 -2.62
CA ALA A 18 10.42 8.64 -1.38
C ALA A 18 9.10 7.87 -1.52
N ARG A 19 8.80 7.00 -0.56
CA ARG A 19 7.56 6.20 -0.56
C ARG A 19 6.46 6.83 0.29
N VAL A 20 6.85 7.69 1.23
CA VAL A 20 5.96 8.51 2.04
C VAL A 20 6.44 9.95 1.92
N GLY A 21 5.52 10.89 1.68
CA GLY A 21 5.90 12.28 1.51
C GLY A 21 4.73 13.19 1.15
N ASN A 22 5.04 14.45 0.84
CA ASN A 22 4.01 15.43 0.53
C ASN A 22 3.36 15.16 -0.85
N SER A 23 2.03 15.17 -0.88
CA SER A 23 1.24 14.98 -2.08
C SER A 23 -0.05 15.79 -2.00
N SER A 24 -0.49 16.35 -3.12
CA SER A 24 -1.80 17.02 -3.22
C SER A 24 -2.98 16.06 -3.09
N PHE A 25 -2.72 14.75 -3.12
CA PHE A 25 -3.73 13.72 -2.97
C PHE A 25 -4.28 13.65 -1.54
N CYS A 26 -3.39 13.69 -0.55
CA CYS A 26 -3.75 13.73 0.85
C CYS A 26 -3.99 15.19 1.27
N THR A 27 -5.22 15.50 1.67
CA THR A 27 -5.62 16.89 1.99
C THR A 27 -5.70 17.21 3.48
N GLU A 28 -5.92 16.20 4.35
CA GLU A 28 -5.92 16.43 5.81
C GLU A 28 -4.56 16.15 6.49
N THR A 29 -3.59 15.57 5.78
CA THR A 29 -2.24 15.28 6.31
C THR A 29 -1.15 15.83 5.40
N GLU A 30 0.01 16.18 5.98
CA GLU A 30 1.16 16.64 5.21
C GLU A 30 1.84 15.52 4.43
N GLN A 31 1.77 14.29 4.93
CA GLN A 31 2.38 13.12 4.32
C GLN A 31 1.33 12.12 3.84
N CYS A 32 1.66 11.50 2.70
CA CYS A 32 0.84 10.60 1.92
C CYS A 32 1.70 9.41 1.47
N LEU A 33 1.10 8.24 1.33
CA LEU A 33 1.70 7.13 0.61
C LEU A 33 1.81 7.52 -0.86
N LEU A 34 3.02 7.47 -1.38
CA LEU A 34 3.34 7.82 -2.76
C LEU A 34 3.30 6.56 -3.62
N PHE A 35 2.84 6.73 -4.86
CA PHE A 35 2.73 5.67 -5.85
C PHE A 35 3.10 6.15 -7.23
N ASP A 36 3.51 5.20 -8.07
CA ASP A 36 3.62 5.38 -9.50
C ASP A 36 2.31 4.92 -10.16
N CYS A 37 1.61 5.85 -10.83
CA CYS A 37 0.43 5.50 -11.62
C CYS A 37 0.89 4.86 -12.94
N ILE A 38 0.68 3.56 -13.09
CA ILE A 38 1.10 2.77 -14.25
C ILE A 38 0.16 2.99 -15.43
N CYS A 39 -1.14 2.95 -15.18
CA CYS A 39 -2.17 3.24 -16.15
C CYS A 39 -3.51 3.57 -15.49
N THR A 40 -4.36 4.25 -16.26
CA THR A 40 -5.74 4.56 -15.91
C THR A 40 -6.64 4.03 -17.01
N THR A 41 -7.71 3.34 -16.62
CA THR A 41 -8.79 2.88 -17.50
C THR A 41 -10.09 3.62 -17.17
N GLU A 42 -11.17 3.30 -17.85
CA GLU A 42 -12.50 3.81 -17.47
C GLU A 42 -13.00 3.23 -16.13
N ASP A 43 -12.57 2.02 -15.78
CA ASP A 43 -13.11 1.25 -14.65
C ASP A 43 -12.21 1.22 -13.41
N TYR A 44 -10.89 1.31 -13.59
CA TYR A 44 -9.87 1.23 -12.53
C TYR A 44 -8.53 1.85 -12.93
N GLU A 45 -7.68 2.09 -11.94
CA GLU A 45 -6.29 2.49 -12.09
C GLU A 45 -5.34 1.36 -11.65
N VAL A 46 -4.09 1.42 -12.10
CA VAL A 46 -3.03 0.52 -11.66
C VAL A 46 -1.92 1.35 -11.03
N HIS A 47 -1.65 1.11 -9.75
CA HIS A 47 -0.63 1.82 -8.99
C HIS A 47 0.47 0.86 -8.55
N ASP A 48 1.73 1.30 -8.63
CA ASP A 48 2.86 0.64 -7.98
C ASP A 48 3.21 1.39 -6.69
N PHE A 49 3.12 0.67 -5.57
CA PHE A 49 3.57 1.11 -4.25
C PHE A 49 4.91 0.49 -3.91
N GLY A 50 5.80 1.30 -3.35
CA GLY A 50 7.02 0.77 -2.74
C GLY A 50 6.79 0.22 -1.34
N SER A 51 7.76 -0.56 -0.86
CA SER A 51 7.76 -1.11 0.48
C SER A 51 7.76 -0.02 1.55
N VAL A 52 6.82 -0.12 2.50
CA VAL A 52 6.66 0.82 3.61
C VAL A 52 6.24 0.07 4.88
N LYS A 53 6.59 0.65 6.02
CA LYS A 53 6.16 0.21 7.34
C LYS A 53 4.85 0.83 7.76
N TRP A 54 4.10 0.03 8.50
CA TRP A 54 2.81 0.36 9.07
C TRP A 54 2.77 0.01 10.55
N VAL A 55 1.94 0.72 11.30
CA VAL A 55 1.53 0.30 12.64
C VAL A 55 0.18 -0.36 12.53
N THR A 56 0.07 -1.59 12.98
CA THR A 56 -1.02 -2.48 12.61
C THR A 56 -1.65 -3.14 13.84
N THR A 57 -2.95 -3.38 13.78
CA THR A 57 -3.70 -4.15 14.78
C THR A 57 -4.76 -5.01 14.09
N ASN A 58 -5.06 -6.14 14.71
CA ASN A 58 -6.09 -7.05 14.25
C ASN A 58 -7.37 -6.90 15.07
N GLU A 59 -8.51 -7.02 14.40
CA GLU A 59 -9.85 -7.03 14.97
C GLU A 59 -10.67 -8.19 14.37
N THR A 60 -11.66 -8.69 15.12
CA THR A 60 -12.46 -9.86 14.70
C THR A 60 -13.78 -9.48 14.02
N SER A 61 -14.12 -8.19 13.99
CA SER A 61 -15.33 -7.69 13.32
C SER A 61 -15.20 -6.22 12.95
N LEU A 62 -15.96 -5.79 11.95
CA LEU A 62 -16.09 -4.38 11.58
C LEU A 62 -16.58 -3.51 12.76
N ASP A 63 -17.41 -4.04 13.65
CA ASP A 63 -17.93 -3.32 14.82
C ASP A 63 -16.84 -2.97 15.85
N THR A 64 -15.73 -3.71 15.85
CA THR A 64 -14.60 -3.51 16.78
C THR A 64 -13.52 -2.59 16.22
N LEU A 65 -13.67 -2.08 14.99
CA LEU A 65 -12.65 -1.25 14.34
C LEU A 65 -12.38 0.07 15.05
N ASN A 66 -13.37 0.68 15.70
CA ASN A 66 -13.13 1.89 16.50
C ASN A 66 -12.20 1.64 17.69
N ILE A 67 -12.20 0.42 18.24
CA ILE A 67 -11.28 0.00 19.30
C ILE A 67 -9.87 -0.11 18.70
N GLY A 68 -9.73 -0.77 17.56
CA GLY A 68 -8.47 -0.88 16.81
C GLY A 68 -7.90 0.48 16.41
N PHE A 69 -8.74 1.37 15.89
CA PHE A 69 -8.36 2.73 15.53
C PHE A 69 -7.82 3.48 16.74
N LYS A 70 -8.54 3.44 17.87
CA LYS A 70 -8.08 4.09 19.10
C LYS A 70 -6.74 3.53 19.56
N ARG A 71 -6.55 2.21 19.46
CA ARG A 71 -5.28 1.55 19.83
C ARG A 71 -4.10 2.07 19.01
N LEU A 72 -4.26 2.17 17.69
CA LEU A 72 -3.22 2.73 16.82
C LEU A 72 -3.03 4.24 17.06
N TYR A 73 -4.10 4.98 17.30
CA TYR A 73 -4.04 6.38 17.64
C TYR A 73 -3.28 6.64 18.96
N ASP A 74 -3.45 5.78 19.96
CA ASP A 74 -2.71 5.86 21.23
C ASP A 74 -1.20 5.63 21.00
N TYR A 75 -0.81 4.68 20.14
CA TYR A 75 0.58 4.52 19.70
C TYR A 75 1.10 5.81 19.06
N PHE A 76 0.32 6.41 18.14
CA PHE A 76 0.67 7.66 17.46
C PHE A 76 0.77 8.85 18.44
N SER A 77 0.08 8.76 19.57
CA SER A 77 0.03 9.78 20.63
C SER A 77 1.09 9.58 21.73
N GLY A 78 2.06 8.69 21.53
CA GLY A 78 3.16 8.48 22.48
C GLY A 78 3.11 7.18 23.28
N SER A 79 2.16 6.27 23.02
CA SER A 79 2.15 4.94 23.65
C SER A 79 3.13 3.96 22.97
N ASN A 80 4.39 4.37 22.86
CA ASN A 80 5.53 3.60 22.35
C ASN A 80 6.73 3.76 23.29
N ASP A 81 7.73 2.90 23.13
CA ASP A 81 8.90 2.81 24.03
C ASP A 81 9.71 4.10 24.16
N ASN A 82 9.59 5.01 23.20
CA ASN A 82 10.27 6.30 23.19
C ASN A 82 9.35 7.50 23.46
N GLY A 83 8.06 7.28 23.77
CA GLY A 83 7.10 8.36 23.99
C GLY A 83 6.91 9.30 22.79
N THR A 84 7.23 8.82 21.58
CA THR A 84 7.25 9.62 20.35
C THR A 84 5.84 9.93 19.90
N ILE A 85 5.56 11.19 19.59
CA ILE A 85 4.29 11.63 19.02
C ILE A 85 4.48 11.85 17.52
N PHE A 86 3.60 11.24 16.73
CA PHE A 86 3.65 11.28 15.28
C PHE A 86 2.52 12.17 14.75
N GLN A 87 2.76 12.86 13.64
CA GLN A 87 1.66 13.35 12.82
C GLN A 87 1.10 12.17 12.02
N MET A 88 -0.22 12.12 11.81
CA MET A 88 -0.79 11.09 10.95
C MET A 88 -0.34 11.30 9.50
N ALA A 89 -0.16 10.19 8.80
CA ALA A 89 0.00 10.13 7.36
C ALA A 89 -1.09 9.24 6.78
N PHE A 90 -1.45 9.47 5.52
CA PHE A 90 -2.53 8.74 4.84
C PHE A 90 -2.03 7.89 3.68
N PRO A 91 -2.76 6.83 3.29
CA PRO A 91 -4.04 6.41 3.85
C PRO A 91 -3.93 5.63 5.16
N ILE A 92 -5.04 5.53 5.87
CA ILE A 92 -5.29 4.41 6.80
C ILE A 92 -5.83 3.26 5.98
N ILE A 93 -5.26 2.06 6.10
CA ILE A 93 -5.72 0.89 5.33
C ILE A 93 -6.38 -0.15 6.24
N LEU A 94 -7.47 -0.73 5.76
CA LEU A 94 -8.08 -1.93 6.33
C LEU A 94 -7.94 -3.09 5.34
N ARG A 95 -7.31 -4.18 5.77
CA ARG A 95 -7.35 -5.45 5.03
C ARG A 95 -8.64 -6.18 5.37
N ILE A 96 -9.46 -6.44 4.36
CA ILE A 96 -10.77 -7.09 4.49
C ILE A 96 -10.73 -8.44 3.75
N PRO A 97 -11.08 -9.55 4.41
CA PRO A 97 -11.25 -10.83 3.73
C PRO A 97 -12.38 -10.77 2.69
N PHE A 98 -12.13 -11.33 1.50
CA PHE A 98 -13.08 -11.24 0.40
C PHE A 98 -14.40 -11.96 0.70
N ASN A 99 -14.33 -13.11 1.39
CA ASN A 99 -15.48 -13.89 1.81
C ASN A 99 -15.57 -13.89 3.34
N ILE A 100 -16.31 -12.91 3.90
CA ILE A 100 -16.40 -12.71 5.34
C ILE A 100 -17.01 -13.92 6.05
N SER A 101 -16.23 -14.55 6.91
CA SER A 101 -16.61 -15.63 7.83
C SER A 101 -16.56 -15.19 9.29
N ALA A 102 -17.13 -15.99 10.20
CA ALA A 102 -17.09 -15.69 11.63
C ALA A 102 -15.68 -15.82 12.26
N MET A 103 -14.71 -16.40 11.55
CA MET A 103 -13.32 -16.55 12.03
C MET A 103 -12.35 -15.55 11.37
N ASP A 104 -12.90 -14.57 10.67
CA ASP A 104 -12.11 -13.67 9.87
C ASP A 104 -11.43 -12.58 10.71
N VAL A 105 -10.27 -12.16 10.23
CA VAL A 105 -9.45 -11.13 10.85
C VAL A 105 -9.40 -9.93 9.93
N PHE A 106 -9.77 -8.78 10.50
CA PHE A 106 -9.66 -7.47 9.88
C PHE A 106 -8.38 -6.82 10.39
N THR A 107 -7.53 -6.35 9.49
CA THR A 107 -6.22 -5.79 9.85
C THR A 107 -6.19 -4.31 9.53
N LEU A 108 -6.28 -3.48 10.56
CA LEU A 108 -6.22 -2.02 10.45
C LEU A 108 -4.78 -1.56 10.56
N SER A 109 -4.34 -0.67 9.67
CA SER A 109 -2.95 -0.20 9.62
C SER A 109 -2.85 1.31 9.39
N PHE A 110 -2.02 1.97 10.18
CA PHE A 110 -1.67 3.40 10.03
C PHE A 110 -0.29 3.51 9.39
N LEU A 111 -0.17 4.35 8.36
CA LEU A 111 1.10 4.59 7.69
C LEU A 111 2.07 5.31 8.62
N LEU A 112 3.28 4.79 8.76
CA LEU A 112 4.34 5.53 9.46
C LEU A 112 4.83 6.70 8.60
N PRO A 113 5.01 7.90 9.18
CA PRO A 113 5.64 9.00 8.46
C PRO A 113 7.06 8.64 7.98
N ASP A 114 7.52 9.32 6.94
CA ASP A 114 8.81 9.07 6.26
C ASP A 114 9.98 8.97 7.25
N GLU A 115 10.01 9.86 8.24
CA GLU A 115 11.08 9.94 9.25
C GLU A 115 11.20 8.67 10.10
N TYR A 116 10.14 7.86 10.18
CA TYR A 116 10.03 6.66 11.02
C TYR A 116 9.94 5.36 10.21
N GLN A 117 10.10 5.43 8.89
CA GLN A 117 10.19 4.26 8.01
C GLN A 117 11.48 3.45 8.29
N ILE A 118 12.56 4.08 8.74
CA ILE A 118 13.82 3.41 9.09
C ILE A 118 13.85 3.05 10.58
N GLU A 119 13.76 4.05 11.45
CA GLU A 119 13.79 3.89 12.91
C GLU A 119 12.38 4.04 13.49
N THR A 120 11.76 2.90 13.80
CA THR A 120 10.38 2.85 14.29
C THR A 120 10.35 2.54 15.79
N PRO A 121 9.74 3.41 16.63
CA PRO A 121 9.56 3.12 18.05
C PRO A 121 8.79 1.80 18.28
N ASN A 122 9.16 1.02 19.29
CA ASN A 122 8.47 -0.23 19.54
C ASN A 122 7.12 0.02 20.22
N PRO A 123 6.05 -0.69 19.81
CA PRO A 123 4.77 -0.61 20.49
C PRO A 123 4.86 -1.15 21.92
N LEU A 124 4.13 -0.52 22.84
CA LEU A 124 3.98 -1.00 24.22
C LEU A 124 2.77 -1.92 24.39
N ASP A 125 1.75 -1.77 23.54
CA ASP A 125 0.59 -2.63 23.51
C ASP A 125 0.90 -3.90 22.71
N ILE A 126 0.65 -5.07 23.30
CA ILE A 126 0.91 -6.38 22.69
C ILE A 126 0.01 -6.69 21.49
N MET A 127 -1.10 -5.96 21.32
CA MET A 127 -2.00 -6.08 20.17
C MET A 127 -1.59 -5.17 19.01
N VAL A 128 -0.55 -4.35 19.19
CA VAL A 128 -0.01 -3.48 18.15
C VAL A 128 1.28 -4.08 17.60
N ASN A 129 1.37 -4.14 16.27
CA ASN A 129 2.49 -4.69 15.54
C ASN A 129 3.05 -3.65 14.58
N ILE A 130 4.33 -3.79 14.22
CA ILE A 130 4.93 -3.07 13.10
C ILE A 130 5.02 -4.04 11.94
N ASP A 131 4.28 -3.78 10.88
CA ASP A 131 4.26 -4.59 9.67
C ASP A 131 4.94 -3.83 8.52
N THR A 132 5.42 -4.58 7.52
CA THR A 132 6.02 -4.00 6.31
C THR A 132 5.33 -4.60 5.09
N THR A 133 4.70 -3.75 4.28
CA THR A 133 4.21 -4.19 2.97
C THR A 133 5.41 -4.28 2.03
N PRO A 134 5.51 -5.32 1.18
CA PRO A 134 6.51 -5.35 0.12
C PRO A 134 6.19 -4.30 -0.95
N ASP A 135 7.10 -4.16 -1.93
CA ASP A 135 6.72 -3.53 -3.19
C ASP A 135 5.52 -4.28 -3.77
N MET A 136 4.47 -3.56 -4.15
CA MET A 136 3.23 -4.15 -4.63
C MET A 136 2.58 -3.31 -5.73
N ARG A 137 2.06 -3.98 -6.75
CA ARG A 137 1.12 -3.40 -7.71
C ARG A 137 -0.29 -3.68 -7.25
N VAL A 138 -1.15 -2.69 -7.36
CA VAL A 138 -2.56 -2.83 -7.02
C VAL A 138 -3.46 -2.32 -8.13
N PHE A 139 -4.62 -2.95 -8.26
CA PHE A 139 -5.75 -2.44 -9.01
C PHE A 139 -6.60 -1.57 -8.09
N VAL A 140 -6.80 -0.31 -8.46
CA VAL A 140 -7.43 0.71 -7.62
C VAL A 140 -8.76 1.13 -8.20
N ARG A 141 -9.78 1.18 -7.34
CA ARG A 141 -11.04 1.86 -7.63
C ARG A 141 -11.40 2.81 -6.53
N SER A 142 -11.50 4.09 -6.88
CA SER A 142 -11.95 5.14 -5.97
C SER A 142 -13.46 5.15 -5.84
N PHE A 143 -13.94 5.52 -4.67
CA PHE A 143 -15.36 5.76 -4.40
C PHE A 143 -15.49 6.78 -3.26
N PHE A 144 -16.70 7.34 -3.12
CA PHE A 144 -17.03 8.25 -2.03
C PHE A 144 -18.03 7.57 -1.10
N GLY A 145 -17.82 7.69 0.21
CA GLY A 145 -18.72 7.10 1.18
C GLY A 145 -18.09 6.85 2.53
N PRO A 146 -18.90 6.42 3.51
CA PRO A 146 -18.38 5.93 4.77
C PRO A 146 -17.65 4.60 4.56
N MET A 147 -16.81 4.24 5.51
CA MET A 147 -16.06 2.99 5.49
C MET A 147 -16.93 1.73 5.34
N THR A 148 -18.15 1.75 5.86
CA THR A 148 -19.09 0.63 5.71
C THR A 148 -19.47 0.37 4.26
N GLY A 149 -19.35 1.37 3.38
CA GLY A 149 -19.49 1.20 1.93
C GLY A 149 -18.40 0.32 1.30
N MET A 150 -17.27 0.10 1.97
CA MET A 150 -16.20 -0.79 1.46
C MET A 150 -16.50 -2.27 1.67
N ALA A 151 -17.42 -2.61 2.57
CA ALA A 151 -17.99 -3.95 2.66
C ALA A 151 -19.15 -4.14 1.64
N ASP A 152 -19.45 -3.14 0.80
CA ASP A 152 -20.46 -3.28 -0.23
C ASP A 152 -19.99 -4.25 -1.32
N SER A 153 -20.55 -5.45 -1.25
CA SER A 153 -20.32 -6.51 -2.24
C SER A 153 -20.52 -6.03 -3.68
N ASN A 154 -21.35 -5.03 -3.96
CA ASN A 154 -21.53 -4.53 -5.32
C ASN A 154 -20.27 -3.84 -5.86
N LEU A 155 -19.62 -3.01 -5.04
CA LEU A 155 -18.39 -2.33 -5.43
C LEU A 155 -17.27 -3.35 -5.61
N THR A 156 -17.09 -4.24 -4.63
CA THR A 156 -16.08 -5.29 -4.65
C THR A 156 -16.28 -6.22 -5.84
N ASN A 157 -17.49 -6.74 -6.04
CA ASN A 157 -17.82 -7.62 -7.18
C ASN A 157 -17.68 -6.88 -8.50
N SER A 158 -17.98 -5.58 -8.57
CA SER A 158 -17.86 -4.83 -9.82
C SER A 158 -16.40 -4.70 -10.24
N LEU A 159 -15.48 -4.42 -9.33
CA LEU A 159 -14.05 -4.38 -9.67
C LEU A 159 -13.53 -5.78 -10.02
N SER A 160 -13.82 -6.80 -9.21
CA SER A 160 -13.38 -8.18 -9.49
C SER A 160 -13.88 -8.68 -10.84
N ASN A 161 -15.15 -8.43 -11.19
CA ASN A 161 -15.72 -8.84 -12.48
C ASN A 161 -15.03 -8.17 -13.66
N VAL A 162 -14.64 -6.89 -13.54
CA VAL A 162 -13.90 -6.18 -14.60
C VAL A 162 -12.51 -6.78 -14.75
N LEU A 163 -11.81 -7.03 -13.64
CA LEU A 163 -10.48 -7.65 -13.64
C LEU A 163 -10.51 -9.06 -14.26
N ASP A 164 -11.51 -9.86 -13.90
CA ASP A 164 -11.74 -11.20 -14.46
C ASP A 164 -12.01 -11.13 -15.96
N LEU A 165 -12.81 -10.16 -16.43
CA LEU A 165 -13.16 -9.99 -17.83
C LEU A 165 -11.92 -9.68 -18.70
N VAL A 166 -10.98 -8.89 -18.18
CA VAL A 166 -9.73 -8.53 -18.88
C VAL A 166 -8.60 -9.55 -18.64
N GLY A 167 -8.84 -10.60 -17.85
CA GLY A 167 -7.85 -11.62 -17.53
C GLY A 167 -6.73 -11.15 -16.60
N ALA A 168 -6.97 -10.10 -15.81
CA ALA A 168 -6.03 -9.61 -14.80
C ALA A 168 -6.00 -10.56 -13.59
N ARG A 169 -4.81 -10.90 -13.11
CA ARG A 169 -4.63 -11.78 -11.94
C ARG A 169 -4.37 -10.98 -10.68
N TYR A 170 -5.04 -11.33 -9.59
CA TYR A 170 -4.93 -10.67 -8.30
C TYR A 170 -5.13 -11.67 -7.15
N LEU A 171 -4.68 -11.29 -5.95
CA LEU A 171 -4.89 -12.07 -4.72
C LEU A 171 -6.37 -12.00 -4.32
N GLY A 172 -7.07 -13.13 -4.43
CA GLY A 172 -8.52 -13.23 -4.23
C GLY A 172 -8.96 -13.47 -2.79
N GLU A 173 -8.03 -13.56 -1.84
CA GLU A 173 -8.32 -13.86 -0.44
C GLU A 173 -8.74 -12.61 0.35
N PHE A 174 -8.32 -11.44 -0.10
CA PHE A 174 -8.55 -10.16 0.58
C PHE A 174 -8.48 -8.99 -0.38
N TYR A 175 -8.97 -7.84 0.06
CA TYR A 175 -8.74 -6.55 -0.56
C TYR A 175 -8.41 -5.51 0.51
N TYR A 176 -7.80 -4.40 0.10
CA TYR A 176 -7.62 -3.25 0.99
C TYR A 176 -8.69 -2.20 0.77
N ALA A 177 -9.03 -1.57 1.87
CA ALA A 177 -9.89 -0.42 2.02
C ALA A 177 -9.00 0.74 2.48
N ALA A 178 -8.70 1.71 1.61
CA ALA A 178 -7.81 2.83 1.90
C ALA A 178 -8.60 4.12 2.15
N LEU A 179 -8.39 4.71 3.33
CA LEU A 179 -9.09 5.87 3.84
C LEU A 179 -8.14 7.07 3.90
N TYR A 180 -8.53 8.15 3.25
CA TYR A 180 -7.73 9.39 3.18
C TYR A 180 -8.21 10.47 4.15
N ASN A 181 -8.85 10.03 5.23
CA ASN A 181 -9.40 10.90 6.26
C ASN A 181 -9.34 10.22 7.63
N SER A 182 -9.41 11.04 8.68
CA SER A 182 -9.27 10.57 10.07
C SER A 182 -10.55 10.01 10.71
N SER A 183 -11.69 10.07 10.02
CA SER A 183 -13.01 9.69 10.55
C SER A 183 -13.71 8.65 9.69
N MET A 184 -13.74 7.41 10.17
CA MET A 184 -14.32 6.25 9.46
C MET A 184 -15.82 6.40 9.13
N GLU A 185 -16.51 7.36 9.76
CA GLU A 185 -17.95 7.58 9.63
C GLU A 185 -18.35 8.66 8.59
N MET A 186 -17.39 9.35 7.96
CA MET A 186 -17.71 10.46 7.05
C MET A 186 -18.27 9.98 5.69
N THR A 187 -19.46 10.47 5.33
CA THR A 187 -20.15 10.10 4.08
C THR A 187 -19.57 10.71 2.82
N ASP A 188 -18.89 11.85 2.93
CA ASP A 188 -18.28 12.56 1.78
C ASP A 188 -16.79 12.22 1.63
N SER A 189 -16.34 11.17 2.30
CA SER A 189 -14.93 10.83 2.34
C SER A 189 -14.49 10.12 1.06
N TYR A 190 -13.39 10.60 0.48
CA TYR A 190 -12.71 9.92 -0.60
C TYR A 190 -11.98 8.69 -0.06
N SER A 191 -12.22 7.55 -0.68
CA SER A 191 -11.62 6.27 -0.31
C SER A 191 -11.33 5.45 -1.55
N GLU A 192 -10.46 4.45 -1.39
CA GLU A 192 -10.08 3.54 -2.47
C GLU A 192 -10.18 2.08 -2.05
N MET A 193 -10.47 1.23 -3.03
CA MET A 193 -10.42 -0.22 -2.92
C MET A 193 -9.24 -0.74 -3.71
N TRP A 194 -8.41 -1.59 -3.10
CA TRP A 194 -7.22 -2.15 -3.74
C TRP A 194 -7.27 -3.67 -3.79
N PHE A 195 -7.08 -4.23 -4.99
CA PHE A 195 -6.72 -5.63 -5.17
C PHE A 195 -5.23 -5.74 -5.48
N VAL A 196 -4.50 -6.54 -4.71
CA VAL A 196 -3.07 -6.76 -4.96
C VAL A 196 -2.93 -7.64 -6.19
N ALA A 197 -2.19 -7.18 -7.20
CA ALA A 197 -1.92 -7.96 -8.38
C ALA A 197 -1.09 -9.20 -8.04
N ASP A 198 -1.45 -10.34 -8.63
CA ASP A 198 -0.73 -11.60 -8.52
C ASP A 198 0.34 -11.62 -9.62
N TYR A 199 1.43 -10.87 -9.38
CA TYR A 199 2.58 -10.83 -10.25
C TYR A 199 3.87 -10.87 -9.42
N GLU A 200 4.87 -11.57 -9.95
CA GLU A 200 6.22 -11.48 -9.43
C GLU A 200 6.81 -10.13 -9.87
N PRO A 201 7.22 -9.24 -8.96
CA PRO A 201 7.92 -8.03 -9.36
C PRO A 201 9.18 -8.46 -10.10
N SER A 202 9.29 -8.06 -11.37
CA SER A 202 10.43 -8.42 -12.20
C SER A 202 11.69 -7.92 -11.49
N SER A 203 12.47 -8.86 -10.93
CA SER A 203 13.73 -8.54 -10.26
C SER A 203 14.55 -7.67 -11.21
N SER A 204 14.84 -6.44 -10.81
CA SER A 204 15.70 -5.55 -11.57
C SER A 204 17.00 -6.30 -11.88
N SER A 205 17.24 -6.51 -13.18
CA SER A 205 18.27 -7.41 -13.68
C SER A 205 19.66 -6.86 -13.39
N GLY A 206 20.21 -7.26 -12.25
CA GLY A 206 21.64 -7.23 -11.98
C GLY A 206 22.35 -8.11 -13.00
N SER A 207 22.93 -7.47 -14.01
CA SER A 207 23.66 -8.12 -15.09
C SER A 207 24.80 -9.00 -14.57
N SER A 208 24.74 -10.30 -14.79
CA SER A 208 25.92 -11.14 -14.94
C SER A 208 25.60 -12.24 -15.95
N GLY A 209 26.22 -12.14 -17.13
CA GLY A 209 25.94 -13.03 -18.25
C GLY A 209 26.58 -14.41 -18.11
N SER A 210 25.99 -15.39 -18.78
CA SER A 210 26.69 -16.34 -19.68
C SER A 210 25.69 -17.27 -20.38
N SER A 211 25.62 -17.11 -21.71
CA SER A 211 25.41 -18.12 -22.77
C SER A 211 24.50 -19.35 -22.55
N GLY A 212 23.51 -19.51 -23.43
CA GLY A 212 23.22 -20.82 -24.04
C GLY A 212 21.77 -21.15 -24.37
N SER A 213 21.46 -21.11 -25.67
CA SER A 213 20.55 -22.01 -26.40
C SER A 213 19.04 -21.72 -26.40
N SER A 214 18.58 -21.45 -27.62
CA SER A 214 17.20 -21.27 -28.09
C SER A 214 16.33 -22.53 -27.99
N SER A 215 15.13 -22.38 -27.46
CA SER A 215 13.96 -23.17 -27.84
C SER A 215 12.73 -22.26 -27.85
N SER A 216 12.14 -22.13 -29.04
CA SER A 216 10.92 -21.35 -29.29
C SER A 216 9.70 -22.06 -28.70
N SER A 217 9.10 -21.43 -27.70
CA SER A 217 7.71 -21.66 -27.29
C SER A 217 7.07 -20.29 -27.21
N SER A 218 6.00 -20.10 -27.98
CA SER A 218 5.16 -18.91 -27.98
C SER A 218 4.53 -18.75 -26.60
N GLU A 219 5.13 -17.90 -25.77
CA GLU A 219 4.51 -17.36 -24.57
C GLU A 219 3.42 -16.39 -25.02
N GLU A 220 2.18 -16.80 -24.78
CA GLU A 220 1.03 -15.91 -24.69
C GLU A 220 1.39 -14.84 -23.66
N THR A 221 1.61 -13.61 -24.12
CA THR A 221 1.87 -12.46 -23.24
C THR A 221 0.65 -12.26 -22.38
N VAL A 222 0.65 -12.88 -21.20
CA VAL A 222 -0.23 -12.54 -20.09
C VAL A 222 -0.10 -11.04 -19.90
N ASN A 223 -1.23 -10.34 -19.93
CA ASN A 223 -1.29 -8.89 -19.84
C ASN A 223 -0.87 -8.47 -18.41
N SER A 224 0.43 -8.51 -18.13
CA SER A 224 1.01 -8.33 -16.79
C SER A 224 0.88 -6.89 -16.28
N SER A 225 0.53 -5.97 -17.16
CA SER A 225 0.17 -4.59 -16.83
C SER A 225 -1.27 -4.48 -16.29
N GLY A 226 -2.13 -5.48 -16.55
CA GLY A 226 -3.57 -5.34 -16.31
C GLY A 226 -4.17 -4.15 -17.07
N CYS A 227 -3.50 -3.72 -18.13
CA CYS A 227 -3.83 -2.71 -19.14
C CYS A 227 -3.18 -3.28 -20.41
#